data_AF-A0A5P2B5S5-F1
#
_entry.id   AF-A0A5P2B5S5-F1
#
_cell.length_a   1.000
_cell.length_b   1.000
_cell.length_c   1.000
_cell.angle_alpha   90.00
_cell.angle_beta   90.00
_cell.angle_gamma   90.00
#
_symmetry.space_group_name_H-M   'P 1'
#
loop_
_entity.id
_entity.type
_entity.pdbx_description
1 polymer ?
#
loop_
_entity_poly.entity_id
_entity_poly.type
_entity_poly.pdbx_seq_one_letter_code
_entity_poly.pdbx_strand_id
1 'polypeptide(L)'
;MTVWAGIVAVIGTVGMVVAGLFAARATTRAAAATAEATQAAARATAEPNQRQADLESFREIRQGLERRLERVEERERGLRSLVRAFAGYVAELGTQMRSHGIEPPAPPARVDEYNRTGV
;
A
#
# COMPACT_ATOMS: atom_id res chain seq x y z
N MET A 1 4.65 26.73 25.75
CA MET A 1 4.32 26.34 24.36
C MET A 1 4.00 24.84 24.29
N THR A 2 2.94 24.35 24.93
CA THR A 2 2.90 22.89 25.24
C THR A 2 1.55 22.19 25.22
N VAL A 3 0.44 22.84 24.85
CA VAL A 3 -0.86 22.14 24.75
C VAL A 3 -1.47 22.28 23.35
N TRP A 4 -1.37 23.49 22.78
CA TRP A 4 -1.86 23.78 21.42
C TRP A 4 -1.15 22.98 20.32
N ALA A 5 0.17 22.75 20.43
CA ALA A 5 0.92 21.97 19.45
C ALA A 5 0.55 20.48 19.47
N GLY A 6 0.23 19.92 20.65
CA GLY A 6 -0.19 18.52 20.78
C GLY A 6 -1.57 18.28 20.17
N ILE A 7 -2.51 19.21 20.35
CA ILE A 7 -3.87 19.11 19.80
C ILE A 7 -3.85 19.18 18.26
N VAL A 8 -3.06 20.08 17.68
CA VAL A 8 -2.93 20.20 16.22
C VAL A 8 -2.27 18.96 15.60
N ALA A 9 -1.28 18.37 16.29
CA ALA A 9 -0.64 17.13 15.83
C ALA A 9 -1.59 15.92 15.85
N VAL A 10 -2.44 15.81 16.88
CA VAL A 10 -3.44 14.74 16.99
C VAL A 10 -4.54 14.90 15.94
N ILE A 11 -5.04 16.12 15.71
CA ILE A 11 -6.04 16.37 14.67
C ILE A 11 -5.46 16.13 13.27
N GLY A 12 -4.20 16.51 13.03
CA GLY A 12 -3.52 16.29 11.74
C GLY A 12 -3.29 14.81 11.43
N THR A 13 -2.93 14.01 12.43
CA THR A 13 -2.73 12.56 12.28
C THR A 13 -4.05 11.82 12.06
N VAL A 14 -5.11 12.19 12.79
CA VAL A 14 -6.47 11.65 12.55
C VAL A 14 -6.98 12.04 11.16
N GLY A 15 -6.75 13.28 10.72
CA GLY A 15 -7.12 13.76 9.38
C GLY A 15 -6.44 12.95 8.26
N MET A 16 -5.15 12.64 8.39
CA MET A 16 -4.44 11.79 7.42
C MET A 16 -4.96 10.36 7.38
N VAL A 17 -5.29 9.77 8.54
CA VAL A 17 -5.82 8.40 8.60
C VAL A 17 -7.21 8.32 7.96
N VAL A 18 -8.08 9.30 8.24
CA VAL A 18 -9.42 9.38 7.64
C VAL A 18 -9.33 9.62 6.13
N ALA A 19 -8.44 10.50 5.69
CA ALA A 19 -8.20 10.75 4.26
C ALA A 19 -7.65 9.49 3.56
N GLY A 20 -6.73 8.76 4.19
CA GLY A 20 -6.20 7.50 3.68
C GLY A 20 -7.28 6.41 3.55
N LEU A 21 -8.18 6.31 4.52
CA LEU A 21 -9.28 5.35 4.49
C LEU A 21 -10.31 5.70 3.39
N PHE A 22 -10.61 6.98 3.21
CA PHE A 22 -11.50 7.45 2.16
C PHE A 22 -10.90 7.24 0.77
N ALA A 23 -9.61 7.51 0.60
CA ALA A 23 -8.90 7.25 -0.65
C ALA A 23 -8.89 5.74 -0.99
N ALA A 24 -8.62 4.88 -0.01
CA ALA A 24 -8.68 3.42 -0.20
C ALA A 24 -10.11 2.95 -0.57
N ARG A 25 -11.14 3.52 0.04
CA ARG A 25 -12.55 3.21 -0.28
C ARG A 25 -12.98 3.74 -1.65
N ALA A 26 -12.46 4.88 -2.07
CA ALA A 26 -12.72 5.44 -3.40
C ALA A 26 -12.08 4.58 -4.49
N THR A 27 -10.84 4.14 -4.30
CA THR A 27 -10.12 3.27 -5.25
C THR A 27 -10.79 1.91 -5.42
N THR A 28 -11.30 1.32 -4.34
CA THR A 28 -12.03 0.03 -4.40
C THR A 28 -13.37 0.14 -5.13
N ARG A 29 -14.10 1.25 -4.95
CA ARG A 29 -15.34 1.51 -5.70
C ARG A 29 -15.08 1.81 -7.18
N ALA A 30 -14.02 2.56 -7.49
CA ALA A 30 -13.61 2.80 -8.87
C ALA A 30 -13.26 1.49 -9.59
N ALA A 31 -12.51 0.59 -8.91
CA ALA A 31 -12.19 -0.73 -9.44
C ALA A 31 -13.44 -1.59 -9.71
N ALA A 32 -14.43 -1.56 -8.80
CA ALA A 32 -15.70 -2.26 -8.99
C ALA A 32 -16.49 -1.70 -10.19
N ALA A 33 -16.57 -0.38 -10.33
CA ALA A 33 -17.24 0.27 -11.47
C ALA A 33 -16.56 -0.05 -12.81
N THR A 34 -15.23 -0.13 -12.86
CA THR A 34 -14.50 -0.57 -14.06
C THR A 34 -14.78 -2.03 -14.39
N ALA A 35 -14.89 -2.91 -13.38
CA ALA A 35 -15.22 -4.32 -13.61
C ALA A 35 -16.62 -4.52 -14.21
N GLU A 36 -17.62 -3.78 -13.70
CA GLU A 36 -18.99 -3.82 -14.22
C GLU A 36 -19.08 -3.26 -15.65
N ALA A 37 -18.41 -2.15 -15.93
CA ALA A 37 -18.33 -1.57 -17.28
C ALA A 37 -17.69 -2.54 -18.28
N THR A 38 -16.66 -3.28 -17.86
CA THR A 38 -15.98 -4.27 -18.70
C THR A 38 -16.88 -5.48 -18.99
N GLN A 39 -17.67 -5.92 -18.02
CA GLN A 39 -18.65 -7.00 -18.22
C GLN A 39 -19.80 -6.57 -19.16
N ALA A 40 -20.27 -5.33 -19.05
CA ALA A 40 -21.30 -4.80 -19.92
C ALA A 40 -20.82 -4.67 -21.38
N ALA A 41 -19.57 -4.19 -21.57
CA ALA A 41 -18.94 -4.13 -22.87
C ALA A 41 -18.74 -5.53 -23.49
N ALA A 42 -18.29 -6.51 -22.70
CA ALA A 42 -18.07 -7.88 -23.16
C ALA A 42 -19.36 -8.59 -23.64
N ARG A 43 -20.54 -8.19 -23.14
CA ARG A 43 -21.83 -8.74 -23.58
C ARG A 43 -22.32 -8.16 -24.90
N ALA A 44 -21.87 -6.96 -25.29
CA ALA A 44 -22.32 -6.27 -26.50
C ALA A 44 -21.58 -6.71 -27.77
N THR A 45 -20.34 -7.21 -27.66
CA THR A 45 -19.40 -7.43 -28.78
C THR A 45 -19.47 -8.83 -29.44
N ALA A 46 -20.54 -9.60 -29.22
CA ALA A 46 -20.56 -11.04 -29.47
C ALA A 46 -20.76 -11.51 -30.95
N GLU A 47 -20.16 -10.86 -31.96
CA GLU A 47 -20.06 -11.39 -33.34
C GLU A 47 -18.82 -12.31 -33.52
N PRO A 48 -18.82 -13.37 -34.36
CA PRO A 48 -17.74 -14.37 -34.39
C PRO A 48 -16.34 -13.85 -34.78
N ASN A 49 -16.24 -12.87 -35.70
CA ASN A 49 -14.97 -12.20 -36.01
C ASN A 49 -14.57 -11.19 -34.93
N GLN A 50 -15.54 -10.52 -34.31
CA GLN A 50 -15.30 -9.66 -33.16
C GLN A 50 -14.83 -10.48 -31.95
N ARG A 51 -15.35 -11.69 -31.72
CA ARG A 51 -14.87 -12.60 -30.67
C ARG A 51 -13.41 -12.99 -30.85
N GLN A 52 -12.91 -13.19 -32.08
CA GLN A 52 -11.49 -13.50 -32.29
C GLN A 52 -10.60 -12.29 -32.01
N ALA A 53 -10.98 -11.10 -32.50
CA ALA A 53 -10.29 -9.84 -32.20
C ALA A 53 -10.36 -9.48 -30.71
N ASP A 54 -11.48 -9.72 -30.06
CA ASP A 54 -11.69 -9.53 -28.63
C ASP A 54 -10.82 -10.50 -27.83
N LEU A 55 -10.74 -11.78 -28.23
CA LEU A 55 -9.87 -12.75 -27.57
C LEU A 55 -8.39 -12.37 -27.66
N GLU A 56 -7.96 -11.81 -28.79
CA GLU A 56 -6.61 -11.28 -28.96
C GLU A 56 -6.39 -10.06 -28.05
N SER A 57 -7.29 -9.09 -28.08
CA SER A 57 -7.29 -7.92 -27.19
C SER A 57 -7.30 -8.31 -25.70
N PHE A 58 -8.12 -9.27 -25.30
CA PHE A 58 -8.16 -9.78 -23.93
C PHE A 58 -6.85 -10.47 -23.53
N ARG A 59 -6.19 -11.20 -24.44
CA ARG A 59 -4.87 -11.78 -24.17
C ARG A 59 -3.82 -10.70 -23.98
N GLU A 60 -3.82 -9.65 -24.81
CA GLU A 60 -2.90 -8.52 -24.65
C GLU A 60 -3.13 -7.77 -23.34
N ILE A 61 -4.39 -7.48 -23.00
CA ILE A 61 -4.77 -6.85 -21.73
C ILE A 61 -4.32 -7.72 -20.55
N ARG A 62 -4.60 -9.02 -20.60
CA ARG A 62 -4.19 -9.95 -19.54
C ARG A 62 -2.68 -9.99 -19.37
N GLN A 63 -1.92 -10.13 -20.45
CA GLN A 63 -0.45 -10.10 -20.39
C GLN A 63 0.07 -8.76 -19.86
N GLY A 64 -0.55 -7.64 -20.25
CA GLY A 64 -0.22 -6.32 -19.72
C GLY A 64 -0.50 -6.19 -18.22
N LEU A 65 -1.58 -6.77 -17.73
CA LEU A 65 -1.93 -6.82 -16.31
C LEU A 65 -0.98 -7.73 -15.53
N GLU A 66 -0.65 -8.92 -16.05
CA GLU A 66 0.30 -9.85 -15.43
C GLU A 66 1.67 -9.18 -15.24
N ARG A 67 2.22 -8.54 -16.30
CA ARG A 67 3.50 -7.80 -16.21
C ARG A 67 3.44 -6.63 -15.22
N ARG A 68 2.31 -5.94 -15.13
CA ARG A 68 2.13 -4.84 -14.15
C ARG A 68 2.07 -5.38 -12.73
N LEU A 69 1.39 -6.50 -12.52
CA LEU A 69 1.27 -7.16 -11.22
C LEU A 69 2.64 -7.65 -10.75
N GLU A 70 3.41 -8.32 -11.62
CA GLU A 70 4.80 -8.71 -11.33
C GLU A 70 5.66 -7.51 -10.92
N ARG A 71 5.60 -6.40 -11.66
CA ARG A 71 6.34 -5.18 -11.33
C ARG A 71 5.92 -4.58 -9.99
N VAL A 72 4.63 -4.64 -9.65
CA VAL A 72 4.12 -4.16 -8.36
C VAL A 72 4.60 -5.06 -7.23
N GLU A 73 4.55 -6.38 -7.41
CA GLU A 73 5.08 -7.34 -6.43
C GLU A 73 6.57 -7.19 -6.22
N GLU A 74 7.36 -6.98 -7.27
CA GLU A 74 8.80 -6.72 -7.16
C GLU A 74 9.08 -5.45 -6.36
N ARG A 75 8.34 -4.37 -6.64
CA ARG A 75 8.44 -3.13 -5.87
C ARG A 75 8.05 -3.34 -4.41
N GLU A 76 7.00 -4.11 -4.15
CA GLU A 76 6.56 -4.43 -2.80
C GLU A 76 7.62 -5.25 -2.05
N ARG A 77 8.18 -6.29 -2.68
CA ARG A 77 9.28 -7.10 -2.13
C ARG A 77 10.50 -6.21 -1.84
N GLY A 78 10.86 -5.32 -2.75
CA GLY A 78 11.94 -4.36 -2.58
C GLY A 78 11.71 -3.40 -1.39
N LEU A 79 10.51 -2.83 -1.28
CA LEU A 79 10.14 -1.95 -0.18
C LEU A 79 10.15 -2.68 1.17
N ARG A 80 9.61 -3.91 1.23
CA ARG A 80 9.68 -4.75 2.43
C ARG A 80 11.11 -5.04 2.85
N SER A 81 11.98 -5.37 1.88
CA SER A 81 13.40 -5.59 2.12
C SER A 81 14.08 -4.34 2.69
N LEU A 82 13.83 -3.17 2.08
CA LEU A 82 14.38 -1.89 2.54
C LEU A 82 13.92 -1.53 3.95
N VAL A 83 12.62 -1.68 4.24
CA VAL A 83 12.07 -1.43 5.58
C VAL A 83 12.70 -2.37 6.60
N ARG A 84 12.91 -3.65 6.27
CA ARG A 84 13.57 -4.61 7.15
C ARG A 84 15.04 -4.25 7.40
N ALA A 85 15.77 -3.83 6.37
CA ALA A 85 17.14 -3.36 6.51
C ALA A 85 17.22 -2.11 7.41
N PHE A 86 16.31 -1.16 7.20
CA PHE A 86 16.23 0.05 8.03
C PHE A 86 15.86 -0.27 9.49
N ALA A 87 14.95 -1.22 9.72
CA ALA A 87 14.62 -1.67 11.07
C ALA A 87 15.83 -2.27 11.80
N GLY A 88 16.65 -3.07 11.09
CA GLY A 88 17.91 -3.60 11.63
C GLY A 88 18.90 -2.49 11.98
N TYR A 89 19.07 -1.53 11.08
CA TYR A 89 19.93 -0.36 11.31
C TYR A 89 19.50 0.46 12.54
N VAL A 90 18.21 0.73 12.70
CA VAL A 90 17.68 1.47 13.87
C VAL A 90 17.87 0.67 15.17
N ALA A 91 17.71 -0.65 15.13
CA ALA A 91 17.94 -1.51 16.30
C ALA A 91 19.42 -1.50 16.74
N GLU A 92 20.35 -1.51 15.78
CA GLU A 92 21.78 -1.38 16.04
C GLU A 92 22.12 0.01 16.62
N LEU A 93 21.57 1.08 16.04
CA LEU A 93 21.73 2.44 16.56
C LEU A 93 21.21 2.56 18.00
N GLY A 94 20.02 2.02 18.28
CA GLY A 94 19.46 2.01 19.64
C GLY A 94 20.34 1.24 20.63
N THR A 95 21.04 0.20 20.16
CA THR A 95 22.00 -0.56 20.98
C THR A 95 23.26 0.25 21.26
N GLN A 96 23.79 0.95 20.26
CA GLN A 96 24.93 1.86 20.44
C GLN A 96 24.60 3.03 21.37
N MET A 97 23.41 3.62 21.26
CA MET A 97 22.95 4.67 22.18
C MET A 97 22.96 4.16 23.63
N ARG A 98 22.38 2.98 23.88
CA ARG A 98 22.38 2.36 25.21
C ARG A 98 23.78 2.05 25.72
N SER A 99 24.71 1.60 24.87
CA SER A 99 26.10 1.36 25.29
C SER A 99 26.83 2.64 25.70
N HIS A 100 26.37 3.80 25.20
CA HIS A 100 26.85 5.12 25.61
C HIS A 100 26.02 5.76 26.74
N GLY A 101 25.09 5.02 27.36
CA GLY A 101 24.23 5.51 28.44
C GLY A 101 23.13 6.47 27.99
N ILE A 102 22.84 6.54 26.68
CA ILE A 102 21.76 7.35 26.12
C ILE A 102 20.55 6.45 25.93
N GLU A 103 19.43 6.79 26.57
CA GLU A 103 18.18 6.07 26.36
C GLU A 103 17.58 6.43 24.98
N PRO A 104 17.35 5.45 24.09
CA PRO A 104 16.71 5.70 22.81
C PRO A 104 15.27 6.20 22.98
N PRO A 105 14.77 7.03 22.06
CA PRO A 105 13.37 7.41 22.07
C PRO A 105 12.48 6.17 21.94
N ALA A 106 11.34 6.19 22.63
CA ALA A 106 10.39 5.09 22.58
C ALA A 106 9.88 4.89 21.13
N PRO A 107 9.79 3.63 20.66
CA PRO A 107 9.26 3.35 19.33
C PRO A 107 7.80 3.83 19.20
N PRO A 108 7.35 4.22 17.99
CA PRO A 108 5.96 4.52 17.74
C PRO A 108 5.06 3.31 18.03
N ALA A 109 3.83 3.54 18.51
CA ALA A 109 2.90 2.48 18.92
C ALA A 109 2.68 1.39 17.85
N ARG A 110 2.66 1.78 16.57
CA ARG A 110 2.53 0.85 15.44
C ARG A 110 3.72 -0.09 15.28
N VAL A 111 4.92 0.39 15.57
CA VAL A 111 6.14 -0.42 15.53
C VAL A 111 6.13 -1.41 16.69
N ASP A 112 5.70 -0.96 17.87
CA ASP A 112 5.54 -1.83 19.04
C ASP A 112 4.46 -2.90 18.84
N GLU A 113 3.34 -2.54 18.22
CA GLU A 113 2.29 -3.49 17.83
C GLU A 113 2.85 -4.53 16.86
N TYR A 114 3.45 -4.09 15.75
CA TYR A 114 4.05 -4.98 14.75
C TYR A 114 5.14 -5.90 15.35
N ASN A 115 5.98 -5.40 16.24
CA ASN A 115 7.01 -6.21 16.91
C ASN A 115 6.39 -7.28 17.84
N ARG A 116 5.19 -7.04 18.36
CA ARG A 116 4.47 -7.95 19.26
C ARG A 116 3.61 -8.96 18.50
N THR A 117 2.97 -8.54 17.41
CA THR A 117 1.94 -9.33 16.68
C THR A 117 2.45 -9.90 15.36
N GLY A 118 3.49 -9.31 14.78
CA GLY A 118 3.97 -9.62 13.42
C GLY A 118 3.09 -9.06 12.30
N VAL A 119 2.07 -8.26 12.62
CA VAL A 119 1.09 -7.65 11.68
C VAL A 119 0.90 -6.17 11.93
#